data_AF-A0A849IMG5-F1
#
_entry.id   AF-A0A849IMG5-F1
#
_cell.length_a   1.000
_cell.length_b   1.000
_cell.length_c   1.000
_cell.angle_alpha   90.00
_cell.angle_beta   90.00
_cell.angle_gamma   90.00
#
_symmetry.space_group_name_H-M   'P 1'
#
loop_
_entity.id
_entity.type
_entity.pdbx_description
1 polymer ?
#
loop_
_entity_poly.entity_id
_entity_poly.type
_entity_poly.pdbx_seq_one_letter_code
_entity_poly.pdbx_strand_id
1 'polypeptide(L)' 'MEIREIVEKDVAMYREKADFYRKNHLHEAAVFADRLASNLELALTTLPRKDDPEIA' A
#
# COMPACT_ATOMS: atom_id res chain seq x y z
N MET A 1 -9.29 12.41 -8.90
CA MET A 1 -8.33 11.41 -8.41
C MET A 1 -8.55 11.30 -6.93
N GLU A 2 -9.18 10.22 -6.50
CA GLU A 2 -9.49 10.00 -5.09
C GLU A 2 -8.24 9.48 -4.37
N ILE A 3 -8.03 9.89 -3.11
CA ILE A 3 -6.87 9.45 -2.30
C ILE A 3 -6.76 7.92 -2.30
N ARG A 4 -7.90 7.23 -2.28
CA ARG A 4 -7.99 5.77 -2.38
C ARG A 4 -7.29 5.22 -3.64
N GLU A 5 -7.56 5.78 -4.81
CA GLU A 5 -6.95 5.34 -6.08
C GLU A 5 -5.43 5.53 -6.09
N ILE A 6 -4.93 6.56 -5.41
CA ILE A 6 -3.49 6.83 -5.28
C ILE A 6 -2.86 5.75 -4.39
N VAL A 7 -3.46 5.51 -3.22
CA VAL A 7 -2.94 4.55 -2.26
C VAL A 7 -3.00 3.12 -2.81
N GLU A 8 -4.03 2.76 -3.57
CA GLU A 8 -4.13 1.47 -4.28
C GLU A 8 -2.99 1.29 -5.30
N LYS A 9 -2.66 2.34 -6.06
CA LYS A 9 -1.51 2.31 -6.99
C LYS A 9 -0.19 2.18 -6.24
N ASP A 10 -0.04 2.88 -5.11
CA ASP A 10 1.17 2.80 -4.30
C ASP A 10 1.36 1.40 -3.70
N VAL A 11 0.29 0.76 -3.23
CA VAL A 11 0.31 -0.64 -2.78
C VAL A 11 0.85 -1.54 -3.88
N ALA A 12 0.27 -1.49 -5.08
CA ALA A 12 0.71 -2.31 -6.21
C ALA A 12 2.19 -2.07 -6.55
N MET A 13 2.60 -0.81 -6.64
CA MET A 13 3.99 -0.43 -6.90
C MET A 13 4.95 -1.00 -5.84
N TYR A 14 4.61 -0.93 -4.55
CA TYR A 14 5.49 -1.43 -3.50
C TYR A 14 5.55 -2.96 -3.45
N ARG A 15 4.47 -3.66 -3.82
CA ARG A 15 4.51 -5.12 -4.00
C ARG A 15 5.44 -5.52 -5.14
N GLU A 16 5.37 -4.82 -6.28
CA GLU A 16 6.29 -5.04 -7.40
C GLU A 16 7.75 -4.76 -7.01
N LYS A 17 8.01 -3.68 -6.27
CA LYS A 17 9.35 -3.37 -5.74
C LYS A 17 9.85 -4.44 -4.78
N ALA A 18 9.00 -4.93 -3.88
CA ALA A 18 9.36 -6.01 -2.96
C ALA A 18 9.78 -7.27 -3.73
N ASP A 19 9.03 -7.65 -4.76
CA ASP A 19 9.39 -8.78 -5.63
C ASP A 19 10.68 -8.56 -6.40
N PHE A 20 10.88 -7.36 -6.94
CA PHE A 20 12.14 -6.97 -7.58
C PHE A 20 13.33 -7.10 -6.61
N TYR A 21 13.20 -6.58 -5.38
CA TYR A 21 14.25 -6.66 -4.37
C TYR A 21 14.52 -8.09 -3.91
N ARG A 22 13.49 -8.94 -3.77
CA ARG A 22 13.66 -10.37 -3.47
C ARG A 22 14.48 -11.08 -4.57
N LYS A 23 14.14 -10.85 -5.84
CA LYS A 23 14.84 -11.44 -6.99
C LYS A 23 16.29 -10.97 -7.12
N ASN A 24 16.60 -9.78 -6.62
CA ASN A 24 17.96 -9.22 -6.62
C ASN A 24 18.71 -9.43 -5.28
N HIS A 25 18.20 -10.26 -4.38
CA HIS A 25 18.80 -10.55 -3.07
C HIS A 25 19.00 -9.31 -2.16
N LEU A 26 18.19 -8.27 -2.37
CA LEU A 26 18.18 -7.04 -1.55
C LEU A 26 17.19 -7.20 -0.39
N HIS A 27 17.59 -8.01 0.60
CA HIS A 27 16.67 -8.48 1.66
C HIS A 27 15.99 -7.35 2.45
N GLU A 28 16.76 -6.40 2.97
CA GLU A 28 16.20 -5.30 3.78
C GLU A 28 15.25 -4.41 2.97
N ALA A 29 15.59 -4.12 1.71
CA ALA A 29 14.74 -3.34 0.81
C ALA A 29 13.43 -4.09 0.49
N ALA A 30 13.49 -5.41 0.30
CA ALA A 30 12.31 -6.24 0.11
C ALA A 30 11.40 -6.21 1.34
N VAL A 31 11.96 -6.38 2.54
CA VAL A 31 11.20 -6.33 3.80
C VAL A 31 10.56 -4.96 4.01
N PHE A 32 11.30 -3.88 3.74
CA PHE A 32 10.76 -2.53 3.83
C PHE A 32 9.59 -2.30 2.88
N ALA A 33 9.76 -2.61 1.59
CA ALA A 33 8.73 -2.41 0.58
C ALA A 33 7.47 -3.22 0.88
N ASP A 34 7.63 -4.47 1.33
CA ASP A 34 6.51 -5.35 1.68
C ASP A 34 5.73 -4.86 2.92
N ARG A 35 6.44 -4.38 3.94
CA ARG A 35 5.82 -3.77 5.12
C ARG A 35 5.08 -2.48 4.76
N LEU A 36 5.67 -1.65 3.91
CA LEU A 36 5.03 -0.40 3.48
C LEU A 36 3.74 -0.69 2.68
N ALA A 37 3.78 -1.63 1.74
CA ALA A 37 2.58 -2.07 1.03
C ALA A 37 1.48 -2.56 2.00
N SER A 38 1.85 -3.37 2.98
CA SER A 38 0.90 -3.91 3.97
C SER A 38 0.30 -2.82 4.86
N ASN A 39 1.10 -1.80 5.24
CA ASN A 39 0.59 -0.65 6.00
C ASN A 39 -0.38 0.21 5.18
N LEU A 40 -0.11 0.38 3.88
CA LEU A 40 -1.00 1.11 2.98
C LEU A 40 -2.30 0.33 2.72
N GLU A 41 -2.25 -0.99 2.57
CA GLU A 41 -3.43 -1.86 2.52
C GLU A 41 -4.27 -1.72 3.80
N LEU A 42 -3.63 -1.72 4.97
CA LEU A 42 -4.33 -1.48 6.23
C LEU A 42 -5.00 -0.11 6.26
N ALA A 43 -4.29 0.95 5.86
CA ALA A 43 -4.86 2.29 5.79
C ALA A 43 -6.08 2.36 4.84
N LEU A 44 -6.08 1.61 3.73
CA LEU A 44 -7.23 1.52 2.81
C LEU A 44 -8.48 0.93 3.46
N THR A 45 -8.33 0.05 4.46
CA THR A 45 -9.46 -0.52 5.22
C THR A 45 -10.10 0.48 6.16
N THR A 46 -9.35 1.49 6.61
CA THR A 46 -9.81 2.52 7.55
C THR A 46 -10.15 3.86 6.89
N LEU A 47 -9.79 4.02 5.60
CA LEU A 47 -10.09 5.22 4.83
C LEU A 47 -11.61 5.34 4.62
N PRO A 48 -12.23 6.47 5.00
CA PRO A 48 -13.63 6.71 4.70
C PRO A 48 -13.87 6.64 3.20
N ARG A 49 -14.93 5.95 2.79
CA ARG A 49 -15.46 6.03 1.43
C ARG A 49 -16.27 7.31 1.31
N LYS A 50 -16.38 7.81 0.09
CA LYS A 50 -17.17 9.01 -0.21
C LYS A 50 -18.64 8.87 0.22
N ASP A 51 -19.13 7.63 0.27
CA ASP A 51 -20.50 7.29 0.66
C ASP A 51 -20.60 6.81 2.12
N ASP A 52 -19.49 6.80 2.88
CA ASP A 52 -19.55 6.45 4.30
C ASP A 52 -20.26 7.59 5.05
N PRO A 53 -21.28 7.29 5.88
CA PRO A 53 -21.95 8.31 6.66
C PRO A 53 -20.96 9.00 7.59
N GLU A 54 -20.96 10.34 7.62
CA GLU A 54 -20.24 11.10 8.64
C GLU A 54 -20.73 10.63 10.01
N ILE A 55 -19.80 10.14 10.83
CA ILE A 55 -20.10 9.81 12.22
C ILE A 55 -20.26 11.15 12.93
N ALA A 56 -21.52 11.51 13.20
CA ALA A 56 -21.93 12.71 13.93
C ALA A 56 -21.53 12.65 15.41
#